data_AF-A0A9E2YB58-F1
#
_entry.id   AF-A0A9E2YB58-F1
#
_cell.length_a   1.000
_cell.length_b   1.000
_cell.length_c   1.000
_cell.angle_alpha   90.00
_cell.angle_beta   90.00
_cell.angle_gamma   90.00
#
_symmetry.space_group_name_H-M   'P 1'
#
loop_
_entity.id
_entity.type
_entity.pdbx_description
1 polymer ?
#
loop_
_entity_poly.entity_id
_entity_poly.type
_entity_poly.pdbx_seq_one_letter_code
_entity_poly.pdbx_strand_id
1 'polypeptide(L)'
;MPADFDFTVDDVLDDHATFAPGALAAVRAFARSKPWAGSNDERLAKFNACLARLCEAYGMPQWMMELGDRPSINFATHRFVHTRLSVVTFLHSFAIARGQSDFSRFRWSINMFRRCFPASFARCERVGPFLFNGREVR
;
A
#
# COMPACT_ATOMS: atom_id res chain seq x y z
N MET A 1 6.58 -19.37 -7.75
CA MET A 1 5.33 -19.47 -8.50
C MET A 1 4.58 -18.17 -8.25
N PRO A 2 4.18 -17.38 -9.26
CA PRO A 2 3.15 -16.38 -8.99
C PRO A 2 1.95 -17.16 -8.43
N ALA A 3 1.35 -16.70 -7.34
CA ALA A 3 0.07 -17.28 -6.95
C ALA A 3 -0.89 -17.08 -8.13
N ASP A 4 -1.54 -18.14 -8.58
CA ASP A 4 -2.55 -18.05 -9.63
C ASP A 4 -3.75 -17.31 -9.02
N PHE A 5 -3.78 -15.99 -9.23
CA PHE A 5 -4.91 -15.17 -8.85
C PHE A 5 -5.95 -15.24 -9.95
N ASP A 6 -7.16 -15.68 -9.63
CA ASP A 6 -8.29 -15.75 -10.57
C ASP A 6 -8.96 -14.39 -10.81
N PHE A 7 -8.25 -13.29 -10.54
CA PHE A 7 -8.76 -11.93 -10.73
C PHE A 7 -7.64 -10.97 -11.18
N THR A 8 -8.08 -9.88 -11.80
CA THR A 8 -7.27 -8.81 -12.36
C THR A 8 -7.45 -7.51 -11.56
N VAL A 9 -6.64 -6.49 -11.89
CA VAL A 9 -6.86 -5.12 -11.38
C VAL A 9 -8.28 -4.63 -11.70
N ASP A 10 -8.81 -4.95 -12.87
CA ASP A 10 -10.11 -4.45 -13.31
C ASP A 10 -11.26 -5.06 -12.50
N ASP A 11 -11.14 -6.32 -12.10
CA ASP A 11 -12.12 -7.01 -11.25
C ASP A 11 -12.23 -6.37 -9.85
N VAL A 12 -11.13 -5.79 -9.36
CA VAL A 12 -11.07 -5.19 -8.03
C VAL A 12 -11.29 -3.68 -8.03
N LEU A 13 -11.32 -3.02 -9.19
CA LEU A 13 -11.61 -1.60 -9.27
C LEU A 13 -13.07 -1.30 -8.90
N ASP A 14 -13.27 -0.27 -8.09
CA ASP A 14 -14.60 0.12 -7.62
C ASP A 14 -14.66 1.63 -7.36
N ASP A 15 -15.46 2.31 -8.18
CA ASP A 15 -15.69 3.75 -8.06
C ASP A 15 -16.44 4.13 -6.76
N HIS A 16 -17.16 3.17 -6.18
CA HIS A 16 -17.92 3.30 -4.94
C HIS A 16 -17.18 2.75 -3.71
N ALA A 17 -15.90 2.40 -3.84
CA ALA A 17 -15.12 1.85 -2.72
C ALA A 17 -15.11 2.81 -1.52
N THR A 18 -15.61 2.31 -0.39
CA THR A 18 -15.64 3.04 0.88
C THR A 18 -14.44 2.71 1.75
N PHE A 19 -13.94 3.72 2.47
CA PHE A 19 -12.81 3.58 3.38
C PHE A 19 -13.16 4.14 4.75
N ALA A 20 -12.51 3.63 5.80
CA ALA A 20 -12.59 4.26 7.11
C ALA A 20 -12.14 5.74 6.99
N PRO A 21 -12.91 6.72 7.52
CA PRO A 21 -12.59 8.14 7.35
C PRO A 21 -11.18 8.51 7.81
N GLY A 22 -10.75 7.97 8.96
CA GLY A 22 -9.40 8.16 9.49
C GLY A 22 -8.31 7.62 8.56
N ALA A 23 -8.55 6.45 7.96
CA ALA A 23 -7.60 5.84 7.02
C ALA A 23 -7.47 6.66 5.74
N LEU A 24 -8.59 7.10 5.16
CA LEU A 24 -8.59 7.97 3.98
C LEU A 24 -7.88 9.31 4.29
N ALA A 25 -8.13 9.89 5.46
CA ALA A 25 -7.45 11.11 5.89
C ALA A 25 -5.93 10.90 6.06
N ALA A 26 -5.51 9.77 6.65
CA ALA A 26 -4.10 9.40 6.81
C ALA A 26 -3.38 9.29 5.46
N VAL A 27 -3.94 8.53 4.52
CA VAL A 27 -3.32 8.33 3.20
C VAL A 27 -3.32 9.61 2.37
N ARG A 28 -4.36 10.45 2.47
CA ARG A 28 -4.35 11.79 1.84
C ARG A 28 -3.29 12.72 2.43
N ALA A 29 -3.10 12.71 3.75
CA ALA A 29 -2.03 13.48 4.39
C ALA A 29 -0.64 12.99 3.95
N PHE A 30 -0.46 11.68 3.87
CA PHE A 30 0.74 11.06 3.33
C PHE A 30 1.00 11.42 1.86
N ALA A 31 -0.04 11.47 1.01
CA ALA A 31 0.10 11.95 -0.36
C ALA A 31 0.59 13.41 -0.42
N ARG A 32 0.04 14.28 0.43
CA ARG A 32 0.44 15.69 0.53
C ARG A 32 1.86 15.90 1.06
N SER A 33 2.40 14.97 1.86
CA SER A 33 3.78 15.05 2.38
C SER A 33 4.86 14.77 1.32
N LYS A 34 4.45 14.50 0.07
CA LYS A 34 5.32 14.14 -1.05
C LYS A 34 6.22 12.95 -0.66
N PRO A 35 5.68 11.72 -0.62
CA PRO A 35 6.34 10.60 0.03
C PRO A 35 7.62 10.12 -0.68
N TRP A 36 7.91 10.62 -1.88
CA TRP A 36 9.15 10.37 -2.63
C TRP A 36 10.17 11.50 -2.51
N ALA A 37 9.86 12.61 -1.85
CA ALA A 37 10.79 13.70 -1.62
C ALA A 37 11.64 13.44 -0.37
N GLY A 38 12.94 13.72 -0.45
CA GLY A 38 13.90 13.56 0.65
C GLY A 38 14.82 12.35 0.51
N SER A 39 15.62 12.10 1.55
CA SER A 39 16.47 10.91 1.74
C SER A 39 15.63 9.64 1.97
N ASN A 40 16.26 8.47 1.95
CA ASN A 40 15.55 7.22 2.26
C ASN A 40 14.96 7.24 3.68
N ASP A 41 15.68 7.78 4.66
CA ASP A 41 15.22 7.86 6.05
C ASP A 41 14.01 8.81 6.19
N GLU A 42 14.06 9.97 5.52
CA GLU A 42 12.93 10.91 5.52
C GLU A 42 11.69 10.30 4.85
N ARG A 43 11.88 9.57 3.75
CA ARG A 43 10.79 8.86 3.09
C ARG A 43 10.24 7.76 4.01
N LEU A 44 11.10 6.92 4.58
CA LEU A 44 10.70 5.86 5.50
C LEU A 44 9.94 6.41 6.71
N ALA A 45 10.37 7.54 7.27
CA ALA A 45 9.67 8.23 8.35
C ALA A 45 8.25 8.66 7.94
N LYS A 46 8.06 9.16 6.71
CA LYS A 46 6.72 9.51 6.18
C LYS A 46 5.82 8.27 6.06
N PHE A 47 6.37 7.14 5.61
CA PHE A 47 5.61 5.89 5.53
C PHE A 47 5.23 5.39 6.93
N ASN A 48 6.15 5.40 7.88
CA ASN A 48 5.87 5.01 9.28
C ASN A 48 4.85 5.93 9.95
N ALA A 49 4.89 7.24 9.68
CA ALA A 49 3.87 8.17 10.16
C ALA A 49 2.47 7.87 9.55
N CYS A 50 2.41 7.50 8.27
CA CYS A 50 1.17 7.04 7.65
C CYS A 50 0.68 5.72 8.27
N LEU A 51 1.60 4.77 8.51
CA LEU A 51 1.31 3.46 9.08
C LEU A 51 0.72 3.58 10.49
N ALA A 52 1.31 4.42 11.35
CA ALA A 52 0.78 4.67 12.69
C ALA A 52 -0.68 5.15 12.65
N ARG A 53 -0.99 6.10 11.77
CA ARG A 53 -2.37 6.61 11.61
C ARG A 53 -3.33 5.60 10.99
N LEU A 54 -2.83 4.72 10.12
CA LEU A 54 -3.61 3.62 9.60
C LEU A 54 -3.92 2.59 10.69
N CYS A 55 -2.94 2.25 11.53
CA CYS A 55 -3.14 1.38 12.69
C CYS A 55 -4.20 1.96 13.63
N GLU A 56 -4.09 3.24 13.98
CA GLU A 56 -5.08 3.96 14.79
C GLU A 56 -6.48 3.90 14.17
N ALA A 57 -6.61 4.24 12.89
CA ALA A 57 -7.90 4.28 12.20
C ALA A 57 -8.62 2.93 12.10
N TYR A 58 -7.88 1.82 12.20
CA TYR A 58 -8.40 0.46 12.16
C TYR A 58 -8.33 -0.27 13.50
N GLY A 59 -7.91 0.39 14.59
CA GLY A 59 -7.78 -0.22 15.92
C GLY A 59 -6.75 -1.36 15.97
N MET A 60 -5.70 -1.28 15.16
CA MET A 60 -4.65 -2.29 15.08
C MET A 60 -3.49 -1.98 16.03
N PRO A 61 -2.69 -2.99 16.44
CA PRO A 61 -1.43 -2.74 17.11
C PRO A 61 -0.52 -1.86 16.24
N GLN A 62 0.45 -1.18 16.86
CA GLN A 62 1.40 -0.37 16.13
C GLN A 62 2.30 -1.27 15.27
N TRP A 63 2.31 -1.02 13.97
CA TRP A 63 3.26 -1.63 13.02
C TRP A 63 4.40 -0.68 12.70
N MET A 64 5.53 -1.25 12.27
CA MET A 64 6.70 -0.50 11.80
C MET A 64 7.14 -1.03 10.44
N MET A 65 7.59 -0.13 9.57
CA MET A 65 8.21 -0.43 8.30
C MET A 65 9.70 -0.14 8.35
N GLU A 66 10.49 -1.03 7.75
CA GLU A 66 11.94 -0.97 7.64
C GLU A 66 12.36 -1.28 6.21
N LEU A 67 13.54 -0.79 5.82
CA LEU A 67 14.18 -1.19 4.56
C LEU A 67 15.15 -2.35 4.83
N GLY A 68 15.15 -3.36 3.97
CA GLY A 68 16.05 -4.51 4.09
C GLY A 68 16.16 -5.30 2.80
N ASP A 69 17.05 -6.29 2.78
CA ASP A 69 17.43 -7.00 1.54
C ASP A 69 16.36 -7.97 1.02
N ARG A 70 15.44 -8.42 1.89
CA ARG A 70 14.39 -9.37 1.55
C ARG A 70 13.04 -8.88 2.05
N PRO A 71 12.01 -8.83 1.18
CA PRO A 71 10.70 -8.40 1.61
C PRO A 71 10.09 -9.43 2.58
N SER A 72 9.53 -8.97 3.69
CA SER A 72 8.86 -9.85 4.66
C SER A 72 7.80 -9.12 5.48
N ILE A 73 6.85 -9.88 6.03
CA ILE A 73 5.84 -9.43 6.99
C ILE A 73 5.97 -10.30 8.23
N ASN A 74 6.36 -9.71 9.36
CA ASN A 74 6.47 -10.41 10.63
C ASN A 74 5.31 -10.01 11.53
N PHE A 75 4.35 -10.92 11.70
CA PHE A 75 3.17 -10.71 12.53
C PHE A 75 3.48 -10.72 14.03
N ALA A 76 4.51 -11.46 14.47
CA ALA A 76 4.87 -11.52 15.89
C ALA A 76 5.47 -10.20 16.39
N THR A 77 6.18 -9.48 15.51
CA THR A 77 6.83 -8.20 15.84
C THR A 77 6.14 -6.99 15.21
N HIS A 78 5.05 -7.20 14.46
CA HIS A 78 4.34 -6.18 13.69
C HIS A 78 5.25 -5.35 12.76
N ARG A 79 6.09 -6.04 11.97
CA ARG A 79 7.05 -5.40 11.07
C ARG A 79 6.82 -5.72 9.60
N PHE A 80 6.96 -4.70 8.76
CA PHE A 80 7.09 -4.81 7.32
C PHE A 80 8.55 -4.52 6.93
N VAL A 81 9.21 -5.45 6.25
CA VAL A 81 10.52 -5.22 5.64
C VAL A 81 10.31 -5.13 4.14
N HIS A 82 10.68 -4.01 3.52
CA HIS A 82 10.58 -3.79 2.08
C HIS A 82 11.97 -3.52 1.50
N THR A 83 12.23 -3.98 0.28
CA THR A 83 13.49 -3.66 -0.42
C THR A 83 13.48 -2.25 -1.02
N ARG A 84 12.29 -1.75 -1.34
CA ARG A 84 12.06 -0.41 -1.91
C ARG A 84 10.77 0.18 -1.37
N LEU A 85 10.72 1.50 -1.27
CA LEU A 85 9.51 2.22 -0.86
C LEU A 85 8.52 2.31 -2.01
N SER A 86 7.42 1.56 -1.90
CA SER A 86 6.30 1.58 -2.84
C SER A 86 4.99 1.82 -2.08
N VAL A 87 4.23 2.82 -2.50
CA VAL A 87 2.95 3.16 -1.85
C VAL A 87 1.94 2.02 -2.00
N VAL A 88 1.82 1.43 -3.19
CA VAL A 88 0.86 0.34 -3.42
C VAL A 88 1.26 -0.91 -2.63
N THR A 89 2.55 -1.25 -2.60
CA THR A 89 3.07 -2.38 -1.82
C THR A 89 2.86 -2.17 -0.32
N PHE A 90 3.11 -0.96 0.18
CA PHE A 90 2.83 -0.57 1.55
C PHE A 90 1.35 -0.74 1.92
N LEU A 91 0.44 -0.19 1.11
CA LEU A 91 -1.00 -0.34 1.32
C LEU A 91 -1.41 -1.82 1.27
N HIS A 92 -0.80 -2.60 0.38
CA HIS A 92 -1.06 -4.03 0.28
C HIS A 92 -0.58 -4.80 1.52
N SER A 93 0.63 -4.53 2.02
CA SER A 93 1.14 -5.11 3.27
C SER A 93 0.23 -4.76 4.45
N PHE A 94 -0.27 -3.53 4.52
CA PHE A 94 -1.23 -3.14 5.55
C PHE A 94 -2.56 -3.89 5.44
N ALA A 95 -3.08 -4.12 4.23
CA ALA A 95 -4.26 -4.93 4.01
C ALA A 95 -4.07 -6.41 4.40
N ILE A 96 -2.86 -6.96 4.17
CA ILE A 96 -2.47 -8.29 4.66
C ILE A 96 -2.46 -8.32 6.20
N ALA A 97 -1.86 -7.32 6.85
CA ALA A 97 -1.84 -7.22 8.30
C ALA A 97 -3.24 -7.13 8.93
N ARG A 98 -4.23 -6.64 8.18
CA ARG A 98 -5.65 -6.61 8.56
C ARG A 98 -6.37 -7.95 8.42
N GLY A 99 -5.70 -8.99 7.92
CA GLY A 99 -6.30 -10.31 7.71
C GLY A 99 -7.33 -10.36 6.58
N GLN A 100 -7.23 -9.47 5.59
CA GLN A 100 -8.16 -9.47 4.45
C GLN A 100 -7.87 -10.63 3.49
N SER A 101 -8.93 -11.18 2.87
CA SER A 101 -8.79 -12.13 1.74
C SER A 101 -8.07 -11.49 0.56
N ASP A 102 -7.53 -12.31 -0.36
CA ASP A 102 -6.79 -11.83 -1.53
C ASP A 102 -7.56 -10.80 -2.35
N PHE A 103 -8.80 -11.10 -2.74
CA PHE A 103 -9.63 -10.14 -3.46
C PHE A 103 -9.85 -8.84 -2.67
N SER A 104 -10.14 -8.95 -1.37
CA SER A 104 -10.41 -7.80 -0.49
C SER A 104 -9.18 -6.92 -0.28
N ARG A 105 -7.99 -7.52 -0.12
CA ARG A 105 -6.74 -6.76 0.05
C ARG A 105 -6.39 -5.98 -1.20
N PHE A 106 -6.54 -6.60 -2.39
CA PHE A 106 -6.27 -5.93 -3.66
C PHE A 106 -7.28 -4.82 -3.92
N ARG A 107 -8.58 -5.10 -3.73
CA ARG A 107 -9.64 -4.09 -3.80
C ARG A 107 -9.35 -2.90 -2.90
N TRP A 108 -9.00 -3.14 -1.64
CA TRP A 108 -8.72 -2.06 -0.71
C TRP A 108 -7.47 -1.26 -1.12
N SER A 109 -6.34 -1.93 -1.37
CA SER A 109 -5.06 -1.25 -1.64
C SER A 109 -5.08 -0.48 -2.97
N ILE A 110 -5.65 -1.07 -4.03
CA ILE A 110 -5.70 -0.46 -5.37
C ILE A 110 -6.64 0.74 -5.37
N ASN A 111 -7.85 0.62 -4.82
CA ASN A 111 -8.78 1.75 -4.82
C ASN A 111 -8.32 2.87 -3.89
N MET A 112 -7.68 2.55 -2.74
CA MET A 112 -7.07 3.56 -1.87
C MET A 112 -5.95 4.31 -2.61
N PHE A 113 -5.09 3.58 -3.33
CA PHE A 113 -4.03 4.17 -4.15
C PHE A 113 -4.58 5.04 -5.28
N ARG A 114 -5.56 4.54 -6.05
CA ARG A 114 -6.25 5.31 -7.10
C ARG A 114 -6.87 6.59 -6.57
N ARG A 115 -7.52 6.53 -5.40
CA ARG A 115 -8.19 7.68 -4.78
C ARG A 115 -7.21 8.75 -4.28
N CYS A 116 -6.08 8.33 -3.70
CA CYS A 116 -5.15 9.26 -3.05
C CYS A 116 -3.97 9.68 -3.94
N PHE A 117 -3.65 8.90 -4.97
CA PHE A 117 -2.54 9.12 -5.90
C PHE A 117 -2.98 8.95 -7.36
N PRO A 118 -4.03 9.65 -7.83
CA PRO A 118 -4.66 9.39 -9.12
C PRO A 118 -3.70 9.54 -10.30
N ALA A 119 -2.81 10.54 -10.27
CA ALA A 119 -1.81 10.75 -11.32
C ALA A 119 -0.76 9.62 -11.37
N SER A 120 -0.38 9.05 -10.22
CA SER A 120 0.53 7.90 -10.20
C SER A 120 -0.16 6.63 -10.64
N PHE A 121 -1.41 6.40 -10.20
CA PHE A 121 -2.23 5.29 -10.65
C PHE A 121 -2.45 5.30 -12.17
N ALA A 122 -2.71 6.47 -12.76
CA ALA A 122 -2.90 6.61 -14.21
C ALA A 122 -1.65 6.28 -15.04
N ARG A 123 -0.45 6.26 -14.43
CA ARG A 123 0.81 5.87 -15.08
C ARG A 123 1.17 4.39 -14.88
N CYS A 124 0.38 3.65 -14.11
CA CYS A 124 0.63 2.24 -13.88
C CYS A 124 0.11 1.39 -15.03
N GLU A 125 0.90 0.40 -15.43
CA GLU A 125 0.46 -0.74 -16.21
C GLU A 125 -0.24 -1.75 -15.31
N ARG A 126 -1.27 -2.41 -15.84
CA ARG A 126 -2.08 -3.42 -15.13
C ARG A 126 -1.71 -4.79 -15.68
N VAL A 127 -1.16 -5.66 -14.84
CA VAL A 127 -0.75 -7.02 -15.24
C VAL A 127 -1.27 -8.00 -14.19
N GLY A 128 -2.28 -8.80 -14.56
CA GLY A 128 -3.03 -9.62 -13.60
C GLY A 128 -3.59 -8.74 -12.47
N PRO A 129 -3.41 -9.10 -11.19
CA PRO A 129 -3.86 -8.29 -10.06
C PRO A 129 -2.88 -7.17 -9.67
N PHE A 130 -1.76 -7.01 -10.40
CA PHE A 130 -0.67 -6.12 -10.01
C PHE A 130 -0.64 -4.82 -10.81
N LEU A 131 -0.15 -3.75 -10.16
CA LEU A 131 0.17 -2.47 -10.77
C LEU A 131 1.69 -2.33 -10.90
N PHE A 132 2.17 -2.13 -12.13
CA PHE A 132 3.58 -1.87 -12.42
C PHE A 132 3.76 -0.42 -12.83
N ASN A 133 4.85 0.21 -12.43
CA ASN A 133 5.21 1.52 -12.98
C ASN A 133 5.80 1.31 -14.37
N GLY A 134 5.29 1.96 -15.42
CA GLY A 134 5.76 1.78 -16.81
C GLY A 134 7.24 2.09 -17.10
N ARG A 135 8.03 2.42 -16.07
CA ARG A 135 9.50 2.52 -16.12
C ARG A 135 10.23 1.22 -15.76
N GLU A 136 9.56 0.25 -15.14
CA GLU A 136 10.17 -1.01 -14.67
C GLU A 136 9.95 -2.21 -15.61
N VAL A 137 9.22 -2.03 -16.72
CA VAL A 137 8.91 -3.09 -17.71
C VAL A 137 9.73 -2.93 -19.02
N ARG A 138 10.94 -2.35 -18.93
CA ARG A 138 11.89 -2.27 -20.07
C ARG A 138 13.20 -2.95 -19.72
#